data_AF-A0A420F3R0-F1
#
_entry.id   AF-A0A420F3R0-F1
#
_cell.length_a   1.000
_cell.length_b   1.000
_cell.length_c   1.000
_cell.angle_alpha   90.00
_cell.angle_beta   90.00
_cell.angle_gamma   90.00
#
_symmetry.space_group_name_H-M   'P 1'
#
loop_
_entity.id
_entity.type
_entity.pdbx_description
1 polymer ?
#
loop_
_entity_poly.entity_id
_entity_poly.type
_entity_poly.pdbx_seq_one_letter_code
_entity_poly.pdbx_strand_id
1 'polypeptide(L)'
;MPSSAGPSIDTITEGGRVTQVGEGQDADESAPPVMTFGAPTAGEILAERYELVEHINNDSAGRLVWRGVDVVLRRPVAVVLRYPGGDSATEMLQAAVAASRVIHPNLVGVYDAIDEGERAYVVREWVDGHSLRELVTEEPLDPARATAIGAAVASALAAVHATGMVHGNVHPGTVMISDDGRVVLADARTDGDDSQESDIRAVGGILYFALTGYWPHTEAPLRGATAGHGRAAIPDAVRDANGALAAPRQVRAGVPAYLDDLTMDLLDAEISPPSSDVLAAELARLDVPAEDQFLDNTGPLRFTAETGDEPSPLAAAGGRKVAIGIAGLLAVALVGLLIGISVLGDGKDDPRTNPVAAPTSSAPAGGDGAPAPTVGPLRIQDIRIVDPDSKKRDELDGAKKIIDKNEDEGWRTDRYPNDKFGDLKRGMGVWIDLGAPHTVKSLQVTLSGTGASAELLTGTQNWPSTSSGDKQLLENYKTRIGQPYEDHDGATMAFAGFNPDAQYRYLLFWVTKLPADDDGGYRLGVQEITVQGS
;
A
#
# COMPACT_ATOMS: atom_id res chain seq x y z
N MET A 1 -13.78 62.22 10.06
CA MET A 1 -12.82 61.10 10.02
C MET A 1 -12.95 60.33 11.32
N PRO A 2 -13.71 59.23 11.41
CA PRO A 2 -13.51 58.24 12.46
C PRO A 2 -12.60 57.13 11.93
N SER A 3 -11.49 56.89 12.64
CA SER A 3 -10.53 55.82 12.35
C SER A 3 -11.10 54.48 12.81
N SER A 4 -11.09 53.52 11.90
CA SER A 4 -11.39 52.11 12.13
C SER A 4 -10.32 51.49 13.03
N ALA A 5 -10.73 51.00 14.20
CA ALA A 5 -9.98 50.01 14.96
C ALA A 5 -10.79 48.72 14.87
N GLY A 6 -10.27 47.73 14.14
CA GLY A 6 -10.79 46.37 14.18
C GLY A 6 -10.48 45.71 15.54
N PRO A 7 -11.21 44.66 15.92
CA PRO A 7 -10.98 44.00 17.21
C PRO A 7 -9.62 43.30 17.21
N SER A 8 -8.88 43.47 18.31
CA SER A 8 -7.61 42.77 18.58
C SER A 8 -7.87 41.27 18.81
N ILE A 9 -6.97 40.44 18.27
CA ILE A 9 -6.97 38.98 18.32
C ILE A 9 -6.26 38.54 19.63
N ASP A 10 -6.81 38.92 20.79
CA ASP A 10 -6.22 38.61 22.10
C ASP A 10 -7.20 37.84 23.01
N THR A 11 -8.07 36.97 22.46
CA THR A 11 -9.06 36.24 23.29
C THR A 11 -9.26 34.76 22.95
N ILE A 12 -8.21 34.09 22.47
CA ILE A 12 -8.24 32.62 22.28
C ILE A 12 -7.04 31.99 22.99
N THR A 13 -6.99 32.09 24.32
CA THR A 13 -6.06 31.29 25.13
C THR A 13 -6.58 31.15 26.56
N GLU A 14 -7.68 30.42 26.72
CA GLU A 14 -8.05 29.83 28.01
C GLU A 14 -8.61 28.43 27.74
N GLY A 15 -7.80 27.41 28.08
CA GLY A 15 -8.17 26.00 27.99
C GLY A 15 -7.05 25.18 27.38
N GLY A 16 -6.27 24.48 28.22
CA GLY A 16 -5.22 23.56 27.81
C GLY A 16 -5.78 22.40 27.01
N ARG A 17 -5.92 22.61 25.71
CA ARG A 17 -6.40 21.68 24.70
C ARG A 17 -5.54 21.93 23.49
N VAL A 18 -4.96 20.86 22.96
CA VAL A 18 -4.58 20.65 21.56
C VAL A 18 -3.43 19.63 21.51
N THR A 19 -3.70 18.46 20.91
CA THR A 19 -2.64 17.68 20.28
C THR A 19 -3.06 17.38 18.85
N GLN A 20 -2.14 17.55 17.93
CA GLN A 20 -2.29 17.10 16.56
C GLN A 20 -1.25 16.03 16.38
N VAL A 21 -1.70 14.78 16.27
CA VAL A 21 -0.93 13.54 16.12
C VAL A 21 0.55 13.66 16.49
N GLY A 22 0.89 13.19 17.69
CA GLY A 22 2.28 13.07 18.12
C GLY A 22 2.42 11.97 19.16
N GLU A 23 3.55 11.29 19.13
CA GLU A 23 3.82 10.09 19.93
C GLU A 23 4.94 10.27 20.96
N GLY A 24 5.59 11.42 20.98
CA GLY A 24 6.72 11.77 21.85
C GLY A 24 6.36 12.71 23.01
N GLN A 25 7.35 12.94 23.88
CA GLN A 25 7.29 13.65 25.16
C GLN A 25 6.83 15.11 25.04
N ASP A 26 6.05 15.58 26.03
CA ASP A 26 5.80 17.02 26.25
C ASP A 26 7.12 17.80 26.15
N ALA A 27 7.09 18.95 25.47
CA ALA A 27 8.20 19.88 25.55
C ALA A 27 8.39 20.28 27.03
N ASP A 28 9.52 19.94 27.62
CA ASP A 28 9.85 20.36 28.99
C ASP A 28 9.91 21.89 29.02
N GLU A 29 8.91 22.52 29.65
CA GLU A 29 8.76 23.97 29.80
C GLU A 29 9.97 24.62 30.53
N SER A 30 10.89 23.79 31.07
CA SER A 30 12.02 24.21 31.89
C SER A 30 13.42 23.99 31.29
N ALA A 31 13.54 23.40 30.09
CA ALA A 31 14.84 23.26 29.43
C ALA A 31 15.18 24.53 28.63
N PRO A 32 16.29 25.25 28.94
CA PRO A 32 16.68 26.41 28.15
C PRO A 32 16.98 25.95 26.72
N PRO A 33 16.56 26.68 25.67
CA PRO A 33 16.86 26.28 24.31
C PRO A 33 18.38 26.36 24.17
N VAL A 34 19.02 25.22 23.94
CA VAL A 34 20.33 25.20 23.32
C VAL A 34 20.11 25.86 21.98
N MET A 35 20.52 27.11 21.83
CA MET A 35 20.38 27.89 20.59
C MET A 35 21.29 27.27 19.53
N THR A 36 20.82 26.18 18.95
CA THR A 36 21.27 25.66 17.66
C THR A 36 20.71 26.63 16.63
N PHE A 37 21.57 27.36 15.93
CA PHE A 37 21.15 28.17 14.78
C PHE A 37 20.27 27.30 13.87
N GLY A 38 19.02 27.72 13.64
CA GLY A 38 18.07 27.02 12.76
C GLY A 38 16.89 26.31 13.42
N ALA A 39 16.79 26.22 14.76
CA ALA A 39 15.60 25.65 15.41
C ALA A 39 14.35 26.55 15.23
N PRO A 40 13.16 25.98 14.95
CA PRO A 40 11.95 26.75 14.66
C PRO A 40 11.40 27.42 15.92
N THR A 41 10.82 28.61 15.78
CA THR A 41 10.30 29.39 16.92
C THR A 41 8.87 29.86 16.71
N ALA A 42 8.12 30.01 17.80
CA ALA A 42 6.79 30.63 17.75
C ALA A 42 6.89 32.07 17.21
N GLY A 43 5.97 32.45 16.32
CA GLY A 43 5.95 33.69 15.55
C GLY A 43 6.80 33.65 14.27
N GLU A 44 7.55 32.58 14.01
CA GLU A 44 8.29 32.42 12.76
C GLU A 44 7.35 32.18 11.58
N ILE A 45 7.59 32.84 10.44
CA ILE A 45 6.81 32.66 9.22
C ILE A 45 7.62 31.85 8.20
N LEU A 46 7.10 30.67 7.86
CA LEU A 46 7.65 29.76 6.85
C LEU A 46 7.05 30.05 5.47
N ALA A 47 7.85 29.96 4.41
CA ALA A 47 7.46 30.27 3.02
C ALA A 47 6.66 31.57 2.87
N GLU A 48 6.96 32.58 3.70
CA GLU A 48 6.23 33.86 3.76
C GLU A 48 4.71 33.73 4.00
N ARG A 49 4.23 32.57 4.50
CA ARG A 49 2.80 32.25 4.55
C ARG A 49 2.33 31.54 5.82
N TYR A 50 3.14 30.66 6.40
CA TYR A 50 2.70 29.83 7.52
C TYR A 50 3.40 30.27 8.79
N GLU A 51 2.67 30.96 9.66
CA GLU A 51 3.17 31.39 10.96
C GLU A 51 3.09 30.23 11.96
N LEU A 52 4.21 29.88 12.58
CA LEU A 52 4.26 28.91 13.67
C LEU A 52 3.71 29.56 14.94
N VAL A 53 2.68 28.98 15.55
CA VAL A 53 2.04 29.55 16.75
C VAL A 53 2.48 28.81 18.01
N GLU A 54 2.39 27.48 18.00
CA GLU A 54 2.61 26.67 19.18
C GLU A 54 3.24 25.34 18.79
N HIS A 55 4.29 24.94 19.51
CA HIS A 55 4.89 23.63 19.34
C HIS A 55 4.04 22.60 20.06
N ILE A 56 3.55 21.60 19.33
CA ILE A 56 2.58 20.63 19.85
C ILE A 56 3.28 19.36 20.30
N ASN A 57 4.13 18.79 19.45
CA ASN A 57 4.84 17.56 19.78
C ASN A 57 6.06 17.34 18.89
N ASN A 58 7.02 16.55 19.38
CA ASN A 58 7.98 15.85 18.56
C ASN A 58 7.39 14.48 18.20
N ASP A 59 7.21 14.21 16.92
CA ASP A 59 6.89 12.86 16.52
C ASP A 59 8.11 11.94 16.59
N SER A 60 7.82 10.66 16.50
CA SER A 60 8.77 9.61 16.75
C SER A 60 9.87 9.54 15.66
N ALA A 61 9.60 10.04 14.46
CA ALA A 61 10.57 10.14 13.37
C ALA A 61 11.50 11.38 13.49
N GLY A 62 11.46 12.09 14.62
CA GLY A 62 12.25 13.30 14.86
C GLY A 62 11.70 14.53 14.12
N ARG A 63 10.42 14.51 13.70
CA ARG A 63 9.75 15.66 13.12
C ARG A 63 9.06 16.45 14.23
N LEU A 64 8.96 17.76 14.05
CA LEU A 64 8.33 18.69 14.97
C LEU A 64 6.95 19.02 14.42
N VAL A 65 5.91 18.81 15.21
CA VAL A 65 4.53 19.17 14.88
C VAL A 65 4.19 20.47 15.56
N TRP A 66 3.81 21.45 14.75
CA TRP A 66 3.41 22.76 15.20
C TRP A 66 1.97 23.06 14.80
N ARG A 67 1.26 23.74 15.68
CA ARG A 67 0.09 24.52 15.29
C ARG A 67 0.57 25.79 14.64
N GLY A 68 0.03 26.09 13.47
CA GLY A 68 0.32 27.31 12.75
C GLY A 68 -0.93 27.98 12.19
N VAL A 69 -0.72 29.10 11.51
CA VAL A 69 -1.75 29.84 10.80
C VAL A 69 -1.28 30.11 9.38
N ASP A 70 -2.11 29.77 8.40
CA ASP A 70 -1.96 30.29 7.04
C ASP A 70 -2.39 31.77 7.07
N VAL A 71 -1.43 32.70 7.05
CA VAL A 71 -1.72 34.13 7.23
C VAL A 71 -2.48 34.75 6.04
N VAL A 72 -2.43 34.09 4.87
CA VAL A 72 -3.13 34.52 3.66
C VAL A 72 -4.59 34.09 3.73
N LEU A 73 -4.85 32.81 4.03
CA LEU A 73 -6.22 32.27 4.12
C LEU A 73 -6.87 32.47 5.49
N ARG A 74 -6.09 32.88 6.50
CA ARG A 74 -6.50 33.10 7.89
C ARG A 74 -7.19 31.89 8.50
N ARG A 75 -6.56 30.72 8.34
CA ARG A 75 -7.05 29.45 8.91
C ARG A 75 -5.94 28.75 9.70
N PRO A 76 -6.29 27.99 10.74
CA PRO A 76 -5.33 27.15 11.43
C PRO A 76 -4.82 26.03 10.50
N VAL A 77 -3.55 25.66 10.68
CA VAL A 77 -2.89 24.57 9.94
C VAL A 77 -1.99 23.78 10.89
N ALA A 78 -1.76 22.52 10.55
CA ALA A 78 -0.60 21.80 11.08
C ALA A 78 0.63 22.15 10.26
N VAL A 79 1.78 22.22 10.91
CA VAL A 79 3.08 22.20 10.24
C VAL A 79 3.89 21.05 10.82
N VAL A 80 4.11 20.00 10.02
CA VAL A 80 5.01 18.90 10.37
C VAL A 80 6.36 19.20 9.75
N LEU A 81 7.38 19.37 10.58
CA LEU A 81 8.63 19.99 10.19
C LEU A 81 9.83 19.11 10.52
N ARG A 82 10.80 19.02 9.61
CA ARG A 82 11.96 18.14 9.74
C ARG A 82 13.26 18.90 9.54
N TYR A 83 14.24 18.59 10.38
CA TYR A 83 15.62 19.09 10.28
C TYR A 83 16.62 17.92 10.31
N PRO A 84 17.64 17.92 9.43
CA PRO A 84 17.76 18.77 8.24
C PRO A 84 16.72 18.42 7.16
N GLY A 85 16.55 19.32 6.18
CA GLY A 85 15.80 19.06 4.95
C GLY A 85 16.59 18.23 3.93
N GLY A 86 16.30 18.40 2.65
CA GLY A 86 16.97 17.69 1.55
C GLY A 86 16.73 16.17 1.59
N ASP A 87 17.78 15.38 1.29
CA ASP A 87 17.71 13.90 1.23
C ASP A 87 17.09 13.27 2.48
N SER A 88 17.32 13.87 3.64
CA SER A 88 16.74 13.39 4.89
C SER A 88 15.22 13.52 4.90
N ALA A 89 14.63 14.53 4.26
CA ALA A 89 13.20 14.77 4.27
C ALA A 89 12.45 14.24 3.04
N THR A 90 13.14 13.69 2.05
CA THR A 90 12.58 13.19 0.79
C THR A 90 11.37 12.29 1.01
N GLU A 91 11.46 11.30 1.89
CA GLU A 91 10.36 10.36 2.19
C GLU A 91 9.12 11.07 2.75
N MET A 92 9.31 12.01 3.68
CA MET A 92 8.21 12.78 4.28
C MET A 92 7.48 13.61 3.22
N LEU A 93 8.24 14.24 2.32
CA LEU A 93 7.68 15.07 1.24
C LEU A 93 6.98 14.20 0.19
N GLN A 94 7.57 13.07 -0.19
CA GLN A 94 6.96 12.11 -1.11
C GLN A 94 5.65 11.55 -0.56
N ALA A 95 5.62 11.17 0.72
CA ALA A 95 4.41 10.71 1.41
C ALA A 95 3.32 11.79 1.40
N ALA A 96 3.66 13.05 1.69
CA ALA A 96 2.72 14.16 1.65
C ALA A 96 2.16 14.42 0.24
N VAL A 97 3.02 14.36 -0.79
CA VAL A 97 2.60 14.49 -2.20
C VAL A 97 1.67 13.33 -2.59
N ALA A 98 2.00 12.11 -2.20
CA ALA A 98 1.18 10.93 -2.45
C ALA A 98 -0.20 11.06 -1.78
N ALA A 99 -0.23 11.36 -0.47
CA ALA A 99 -1.45 11.57 0.30
C ALA A 99 -2.33 12.71 -0.23
N SER A 100 -1.74 13.79 -0.75
CA SER A 100 -2.48 14.94 -1.32
C SER A 100 -3.39 14.58 -2.51
N ARG A 101 -3.16 13.42 -3.16
CA ARG A 101 -3.95 12.94 -4.30
C ARG A 101 -5.30 12.37 -3.89
N VAL A 102 -5.48 12.05 -2.61
CA VAL A 102 -6.69 11.43 -2.07
C VAL A 102 -7.45 12.47 -1.26
N ILE A 103 -8.66 12.82 -1.72
CA ILE A 103 -9.57 13.72 -1.00
C ILE A 103 -10.70 12.87 -0.44
N HIS A 104 -10.77 12.75 0.88
CA HIS A 104 -11.79 11.98 1.57
C HIS A 104 -12.16 12.66 2.90
N PRO A 105 -13.45 12.70 3.31
CA PRO A 105 -13.87 13.38 4.55
C PRO A 105 -13.18 12.83 5.82
N ASN A 106 -12.83 11.56 5.82
CA ASN A 106 -12.14 10.88 6.94
C ASN A 106 -10.62 10.78 6.79
N LEU A 107 -10.01 11.54 5.87
CA LEU A 107 -8.56 11.62 5.70
C LEU A 107 -8.11 13.08 5.87
N VAL A 108 -6.98 13.31 6.55
CA VAL A 108 -6.45 14.66 6.76
C VAL A 108 -6.05 15.29 5.42
N GLY A 109 -6.49 16.52 5.17
CA GLY A 109 -6.11 17.23 3.95
C GLY A 109 -4.65 17.68 4.00
N VAL A 110 -3.85 17.34 2.98
CA VAL A 110 -2.51 17.92 2.79
C VAL A 110 -2.63 19.19 1.94
N TYR A 111 -2.05 20.30 2.41
CA TYR A 111 -2.12 21.60 1.75
C TYR A 111 -0.83 21.99 1.03
N ASP A 112 0.31 21.62 1.59
CA ASP A 112 1.62 21.99 1.04
C ASP A 112 2.72 21.01 1.46
N ALA A 113 3.78 20.92 0.67
CA ALA A 113 4.99 20.14 0.96
C ALA A 113 6.20 20.89 0.39
N ILE A 114 7.07 21.39 1.27
CA ILE A 114 8.12 22.36 0.93
C ILE A 114 9.46 21.86 1.45
N ASP A 115 10.50 21.95 0.60
CA ASP A 115 11.91 21.73 0.96
C ASP A 115 12.68 23.04 0.79
N GLU A 116 13.30 23.52 1.88
CA GLU A 116 14.18 24.69 1.91
C GLU A 116 15.67 24.28 2.06
N GLY A 117 15.97 22.97 1.93
CA GLY A 117 17.32 22.42 2.05
C GLY A 117 17.78 22.25 3.50
N GLU A 118 17.80 23.33 4.28
CA GLU A 118 18.13 23.25 5.72
C GLU A 118 16.99 22.62 6.54
N ARG A 119 15.76 22.69 6.02
CA ARG A 119 14.55 22.11 6.61
C ARG A 119 13.53 21.78 5.54
N ALA A 120 12.63 20.89 5.87
CA ALA A 120 11.45 20.60 5.07
C ALA A 120 10.22 20.59 5.95
N TYR A 121 9.07 20.94 5.39
CA TYR A 121 7.82 20.91 6.12
C TYR A 121 6.62 20.57 5.24
N VAL A 122 5.68 19.86 5.86
CA VAL A 122 4.39 19.51 5.29
C VAL A 122 3.32 20.29 6.04
N VAL A 123 2.54 21.05 5.28
CA VAL A 123 1.40 21.79 5.82
C VAL A 123 0.14 20.98 5.54
N ARG A 124 -0.64 20.72 6.58
CA ARG A 124 -1.87 19.93 6.48
C ARG A 124 -3.00 20.58 7.29
N GLU A 125 -4.18 20.05 7.12
CA GLU A 125 -5.38 20.41 7.85
C GLU A 125 -5.14 20.35 9.35
N TRP A 126 -5.53 21.42 10.04
CA TRP A 126 -5.66 21.44 11.49
C TRP A 126 -6.99 20.82 11.88
N VAL A 127 -6.97 19.77 12.69
CA VAL A 127 -8.17 19.13 13.23
C VAL A 127 -8.35 19.58 14.67
N ASP A 128 -9.34 20.45 14.92
CA ASP A 128 -9.71 20.85 16.27
C ASP A 128 -10.38 19.68 16.98
N GLY A 129 -9.67 18.99 17.87
CA GLY A 129 -10.16 17.81 18.56
C GLY A 129 -9.08 17.04 19.33
N HIS A 130 -9.31 15.75 19.54
CA HIS A 130 -8.43 14.86 20.31
C HIS A 130 -8.11 13.60 19.52
N SER A 131 -6.97 12.98 19.79
CA SER A 131 -6.67 11.64 19.27
C SER A 131 -7.57 10.58 19.94
N LEU A 132 -7.81 9.46 19.26
CA LEU A 132 -8.52 8.31 19.83
C LEU A 132 -7.82 7.82 21.11
N ARG A 133 -6.48 7.86 21.12
CA ARG A 133 -5.67 7.52 22.29
C ARG A 133 -6.06 8.32 23.53
N GLU A 134 -6.19 9.63 23.40
CA GLU A 134 -6.57 10.51 24.51
C GLU A 134 -8.01 10.27 24.93
N LEU A 135 -8.93 10.15 23.96
CA LEU A 135 -10.34 9.94 24.22
C LEU A 135 -10.60 8.68 25.04
N VAL A 136 -9.88 7.59 24.74
CA VAL A 136 -10.02 6.29 25.42
C VAL A 136 -9.28 6.24 26.77
N THR A 137 -8.35 7.16 27.03
CA THR A 137 -7.63 7.26 28.31
C THR A 137 -8.59 7.56 29.47
N GLU A 138 -9.70 8.26 29.20
CA GLU A 138 -10.75 8.52 30.20
C GLU A 138 -11.59 7.27 30.48
N GLU A 139 -12.18 6.69 29.42
CA GLU A 139 -12.94 5.45 29.48
C GLU A 139 -13.01 4.80 28.09
N PRO A 140 -13.00 3.46 27.99
CA PRO A 140 -13.28 2.78 26.73
C PRO A 140 -14.67 3.13 26.17
N LEU A 141 -14.76 3.25 24.84
CA LEU A 141 -15.94 3.73 24.12
C LEU A 141 -17.05 2.69 24.07
N ASP A 142 -18.29 3.15 23.97
CA ASP A 142 -19.41 2.24 23.72
C ASP A 142 -19.28 1.55 22.33
N PRO A 143 -19.90 0.38 22.14
CA PRO A 143 -19.80 -0.38 20.90
C PRO A 143 -20.24 0.38 19.65
N ALA A 144 -21.24 1.27 19.75
CA ALA A 144 -21.72 2.00 18.59
C ALA A 144 -20.67 3.04 18.16
N ARG A 145 -20.11 3.79 19.12
CA ARG A 145 -19.05 4.76 18.84
C ARG A 145 -17.77 4.11 18.33
N ALA A 146 -17.38 2.95 18.87
CA ALA A 146 -16.26 2.17 18.35
C ALA A 146 -16.50 1.73 16.89
N THR A 147 -17.71 1.27 16.58
CA THR A 147 -18.11 0.89 15.21
C THR A 147 -18.04 2.07 14.24
N ALA A 148 -18.58 3.23 14.62
CA ALA A 148 -18.54 4.46 13.82
C ALA A 148 -17.10 4.88 13.48
N ILE A 149 -16.20 4.81 14.46
CA ILE A 149 -14.78 5.13 14.28
C ILE A 149 -14.12 4.11 13.36
N GLY A 150 -14.35 2.82 13.56
CA GLY A 150 -13.84 1.77 12.67
C GLY A 150 -14.33 1.95 11.23
N ALA A 151 -15.61 2.26 11.03
CA ALA A 151 -16.20 2.52 9.72
C ALA A 151 -15.55 3.72 9.01
N ALA A 152 -15.35 4.82 9.73
CA ALA A 152 -14.69 6.01 9.19
C ALA A 152 -13.23 5.75 8.79
N VAL A 153 -12.47 5.03 9.62
CA VAL A 153 -11.08 4.64 9.33
C VAL A 153 -11.04 3.70 8.12
N ALA A 154 -11.88 2.66 8.08
CA ALA A 154 -11.96 1.74 6.95
C ALA A 154 -12.36 2.47 5.64
N SER A 155 -13.27 3.45 5.71
CA SER A 155 -13.64 4.28 4.56
C SER A 155 -12.47 5.13 4.04
N ALA A 156 -11.67 5.71 4.94
CA ALA A 156 -10.46 6.43 4.56
C ALA A 156 -9.44 5.50 3.87
N LEU A 157 -9.22 4.32 4.44
CA LEU A 157 -8.33 3.30 3.86
C LEU A 157 -8.82 2.80 2.51
N ALA A 158 -10.13 2.61 2.32
CA ALA A 158 -10.69 2.25 1.03
C ALA A 158 -10.37 3.30 -0.05
N ALA A 159 -10.43 4.59 0.29
CA ALA A 159 -10.05 5.67 -0.63
C ALA A 159 -8.55 5.66 -0.96
N VAL A 160 -7.69 5.39 0.03
CA VAL A 160 -6.23 5.31 -0.15
C VAL A 160 -5.84 4.07 -0.99
N HIS A 161 -6.40 2.91 -0.66
CA HIS A 161 -6.12 1.65 -1.36
C HIS A 161 -6.62 1.66 -2.80
N ALA A 162 -7.71 2.39 -3.10
CA ALA A 162 -8.21 2.55 -4.46
C ALA A 162 -7.21 3.25 -5.40
N THR A 163 -6.24 4.01 -4.85
CA THR A 163 -5.15 4.60 -5.64
C THR A 163 -3.89 3.74 -5.68
N GLY A 164 -3.93 2.51 -5.15
CA GLY A 164 -2.77 1.62 -5.04
C GLY A 164 -1.79 1.99 -3.94
N MET A 165 -2.15 2.94 -3.07
CA MET A 165 -1.31 3.36 -1.94
C MET A 165 -1.71 2.60 -0.67
N VAL A 166 -0.85 2.63 0.33
CA VAL A 166 -1.13 2.21 1.72
C VAL A 166 -1.01 3.43 2.62
N HIS A 167 -1.74 3.45 3.73
CA HIS A 167 -1.61 4.48 4.75
C HIS A 167 -0.40 4.22 5.65
N GLY A 168 -0.17 2.97 6.04
CA GLY A 168 1.01 2.50 6.77
C GLY A 168 1.05 2.88 8.26
N ASN A 169 0.31 3.92 8.69
CA ASN A 169 0.37 4.43 10.05
C ASN A 169 -0.97 4.45 10.80
N VAL A 170 -1.71 3.34 10.77
CA VAL A 170 -3.03 3.27 11.41
C VAL A 170 -2.89 2.85 12.88
N HIS A 171 -3.16 3.76 13.82
CA HIS A 171 -3.16 3.49 15.25
C HIS A 171 -3.92 4.59 16.03
N PRO A 172 -4.15 4.46 17.36
CA PRO A 172 -5.01 5.40 18.08
C PRO A 172 -4.47 6.83 18.16
N GLY A 173 -3.17 7.04 17.90
CA GLY A 173 -2.56 8.36 17.86
C GLY A 173 -2.83 9.10 16.55
N THR A 174 -3.07 8.38 15.45
CA THR A 174 -3.30 8.94 14.10
C THR A 174 -4.77 9.08 13.75
N VAL A 175 -5.66 8.49 14.55
CA VAL A 175 -7.12 8.67 14.43
C VAL A 175 -7.54 9.85 15.29
N MET A 176 -7.91 10.95 14.65
CA MET A 176 -8.39 12.17 15.29
C MET A 176 -9.92 12.22 15.33
N ILE A 177 -10.47 12.67 16.45
CA ILE A 177 -11.89 12.95 16.63
C ILE A 177 -12.03 14.46 16.82
N SER A 178 -12.54 15.11 15.78
CA SER A 178 -12.85 16.54 15.76
C SER A 178 -13.96 16.88 16.75
N ASP A 179 -13.98 18.11 17.25
CA ASP A 179 -15.01 18.62 18.17
C ASP A 179 -16.43 18.59 17.57
N ASP A 180 -16.55 18.60 16.24
CA ASP A 180 -17.80 18.41 15.50
C ASP A 180 -18.20 16.93 15.32
N GLY A 181 -17.41 16.00 15.85
CA GLY A 181 -17.64 14.56 15.80
C GLY A 181 -17.03 13.86 14.58
N ARG A 182 -16.37 14.59 13.67
CA ARG A 182 -15.74 13.97 12.50
C ARG A 182 -14.51 13.15 12.89
N VAL A 183 -14.43 11.92 12.39
CA VAL A 183 -13.25 11.06 12.51
C VAL A 183 -12.32 11.28 11.32
N VAL A 184 -11.05 11.54 11.58
CA VAL A 184 -10.04 11.85 10.56
C VAL A 184 -8.79 11.02 10.80
N LEU A 185 -8.36 10.27 9.80
CA LEU A 185 -7.10 9.54 9.80
C LEU A 185 -5.98 10.45 9.26
N ALA A 186 -4.86 10.50 9.97
CA ALA A 186 -3.76 11.42 9.71
C ALA A 186 -2.39 10.73 9.74
N ASP A 187 -1.35 11.45 9.29
CA ASP A 187 0.05 10.99 9.23
C ASP A 187 0.29 9.66 8.51
N ALA A 188 -0.23 9.58 7.29
CA ALA A 188 0.19 8.54 6.35
C ALA A 188 1.72 8.52 6.22
N ARG A 189 2.29 7.32 6.14
CA ARG A 189 3.72 7.10 5.95
C ARG A 189 3.96 6.16 4.77
N THR A 190 5.14 6.25 4.18
CA THR A 190 5.55 5.44 3.03
C THR A 190 6.79 4.60 3.35
N ASP A 191 7.10 4.40 4.63
CA ASP A 191 8.27 3.65 5.09
C ASP A 191 7.93 2.20 5.49
N GLY A 192 8.82 1.26 5.17
CA GLY A 192 8.80 -0.10 5.70
C GLY A 192 7.87 -1.09 4.99
N ASP A 193 7.79 -2.31 5.53
CA ASP A 193 7.02 -3.45 4.98
C ASP A 193 5.49 -3.31 5.17
N ASP A 194 4.95 -2.10 4.96
CA ASP A 194 3.52 -1.84 5.10
C ASP A 194 2.73 -2.37 3.91
N SER A 195 1.52 -2.84 4.18
CA SER A 195 0.64 -3.45 3.19
C SER A 195 -0.81 -3.04 3.44
N GLN A 196 -1.65 -3.21 2.42
CA GLN A 196 -3.10 -3.03 2.60
C GLN A 196 -3.63 -3.97 3.69
N GLU A 197 -3.07 -5.18 3.78
CA GLU A 197 -3.41 -6.15 4.82
C GLU A 197 -3.07 -5.59 6.22
N SER A 198 -1.88 -5.03 6.43
CA SER A 198 -1.52 -4.45 7.73
C SER A 198 -2.40 -3.27 8.12
N ASP A 199 -2.79 -2.41 7.16
CA ASP A 199 -3.74 -1.31 7.42
C ASP A 199 -5.10 -1.85 7.86
N ILE A 200 -5.57 -2.92 7.21
CA ILE A 200 -6.87 -3.55 7.53
C ILE A 200 -6.82 -4.22 8.90
N ARG A 201 -5.74 -4.94 9.24
CA ARG A 201 -5.55 -5.54 10.57
C ARG A 201 -5.47 -4.48 11.66
N ALA A 202 -4.85 -3.34 11.36
CA ALA A 202 -4.81 -2.20 12.28
C ALA A 202 -6.20 -1.62 12.57
N VAL A 203 -7.19 -1.74 11.67
CA VAL A 203 -8.60 -1.44 12.00
C VAL A 203 -9.12 -2.35 13.10
N GLY A 204 -8.75 -3.64 13.10
CA GLY A 204 -9.00 -4.56 14.22
C GLY A 204 -8.36 -4.06 15.52
N GLY A 205 -7.13 -3.56 15.46
CA GLY A 205 -6.46 -2.91 16.60
C GLY A 205 -7.21 -1.67 17.10
N ILE A 206 -7.69 -0.82 16.20
CA ILE A 206 -8.49 0.38 16.54
C ILE A 206 -9.79 -0.02 17.26
N LEU A 207 -10.51 -1.02 16.74
CA LEU A 207 -11.73 -1.54 17.38
C LEU A 207 -11.42 -2.12 18.77
N TYR A 208 -10.38 -2.95 18.88
CA TYR A 208 -9.96 -3.53 20.15
C TYR A 208 -9.62 -2.44 21.17
N PHE A 209 -8.84 -1.44 20.78
CA PHE A 209 -8.46 -0.33 21.65
C PHE A 209 -9.65 0.54 22.06
N ALA A 210 -10.51 0.91 21.11
CA ALA A 210 -11.72 1.68 21.41
C ALA A 210 -12.62 0.95 22.42
N LEU A 211 -12.75 -0.38 22.32
CA LEU A 211 -13.62 -1.18 23.18
C LEU A 211 -13.04 -1.47 24.56
N THR A 212 -11.72 -1.60 24.66
CA THR A 212 -11.05 -2.16 25.86
C THR A 212 -10.10 -1.19 26.56
N GLY A 213 -9.56 -0.19 25.85
CA GLY A 213 -8.50 0.68 26.35
C GLY A 213 -7.08 0.12 26.21
N TYR A 214 -6.91 -1.06 25.63
CA TYR A 214 -5.61 -1.71 25.43
C TYR A 214 -5.33 -1.91 23.93
N TRP A 215 -4.07 -1.93 23.53
CA TRP A 215 -3.65 -2.14 22.14
C TRP A 215 -3.00 -3.50 21.96
N PRO A 216 -3.39 -4.31 20.95
CA PRO A 216 -2.80 -5.63 20.73
C PRO A 216 -1.48 -5.51 19.97
N HIS A 217 -0.38 -5.21 20.67
CA HIS A 217 0.92 -4.91 20.02
C HIS A 217 1.52 -6.08 19.22
N THR A 218 1.13 -7.33 19.51
CA THR A 218 1.64 -8.50 18.78
C THR A 218 0.91 -8.68 17.44
N GLU A 219 -0.41 -8.49 17.46
CA GLU A 219 -1.30 -8.72 16.32
C GLU A 219 -1.38 -7.49 15.39
N ALA A 220 -1.31 -6.28 15.97
CA ALA A 220 -1.26 -5.01 15.26
C ALA A 220 -0.02 -4.22 15.73
N PRO A 221 1.19 -4.57 15.26
CA PRO A 221 2.42 -3.92 15.71
C PRO A 221 2.42 -2.43 15.34
N LEU A 222 2.73 -1.58 16.32
CA LEU A 222 3.04 -0.17 16.07
C LEU A 222 4.42 -0.11 15.41
N ARG A 223 4.48 0.33 14.16
CA ARG A 223 5.68 0.35 13.32
C ARG A 223 6.26 1.76 13.18
N GLY A 224 7.59 1.84 13.18
CA GLY A 224 8.33 3.11 13.24
C GLY A 224 8.77 3.42 14.67
N ALA A 225 9.18 4.65 14.92
CA ALA A 225 9.57 5.07 16.27
C ALA A 225 8.36 5.16 17.25
N THR A 226 7.15 4.85 16.76
CA THR A 226 5.94 4.46 17.50
C THR A 226 6.20 3.31 18.50
N ALA A 227 7.26 2.50 18.28
CA ALA A 227 7.61 1.31 19.05
C ALA A 227 8.13 1.56 20.48
N GLY A 228 8.08 2.80 20.94
CA GLY A 228 8.29 3.14 22.34
C GLY A 228 9.07 4.44 22.48
N HIS A 229 8.38 5.49 22.95
CA HIS A 229 8.78 6.41 24.03
C HIS A 229 7.92 7.68 23.98
N GLY A 230 7.03 7.83 24.97
CA GLY A 230 6.15 8.99 25.19
C GLY A 230 5.22 8.75 26.38
N ARG A 231 4.69 9.81 27.02
CA ARG A 231 4.10 9.77 28.37
C ARG A 231 2.73 9.07 28.51
N ALA A 232 2.17 8.55 27.43
CA ALA A 232 1.04 7.62 27.45
C ALA A 232 1.34 6.43 26.54
N ALA A 233 2.28 5.57 26.96
CA ALA A 233 2.47 4.27 26.33
C ALA A 233 1.12 3.55 26.33
N ILE A 234 0.62 3.20 25.15
CA ILE A 234 -0.67 2.53 25.02
C ILE A 234 -0.56 1.17 25.71
N PRO A 235 -1.36 0.89 26.76
CA PRO A 235 -1.28 -0.37 27.49
C PRO A 235 -1.44 -1.57 26.55
N ASP A 236 -0.60 -2.60 26.71
CA ASP A 236 -0.71 -3.82 25.89
C ASP A 236 -1.94 -4.63 26.26
N ALA A 237 -2.48 -5.35 25.28
CA ALA A 237 -3.70 -6.14 25.41
C ALA A 237 -3.60 -7.20 26.50
N VAL A 238 -4.75 -7.46 27.15
CA VAL A 238 -4.87 -8.53 28.14
C VAL A 238 -4.72 -9.86 27.43
N ARG A 239 -3.89 -10.76 27.99
CA ARG A 239 -3.63 -12.09 27.46
C ARG A 239 -3.99 -13.17 28.47
N ASP A 240 -4.36 -14.33 27.96
CA ASP A 240 -4.61 -15.51 28.77
C ASP A 240 -3.30 -16.18 29.23
N ALA A 241 -3.42 -17.29 29.98
CA ALA A 241 -2.27 -18.03 30.50
C ALA A 241 -1.37 -18.66 29.41
N ASN A 242 -1.88 -18.80 28.18
CA ASN A 242 -1.15 -19.33 27.03
C ASN A 242 -0.54 -18.23 26.15
N GLY A 243 -0.75 -16.96 26.51
CA GLY A 243 -0.32 -15.80 25.73
C GLY A 243 -1.29 -15.41 24.60
N ALA A 244 -2.45 -16.08 24.50
CA ALA A 244 -3.46 -15.74 23.52
C ALA A 244 -4.17 -14.43 23.89
N LEU A 245 -4.51 -13.64 22.89
CA LEU A 245 -5.22 -12.38 23.05
C LEU A 245 -6.60 -12.61 23.68
N ALA A 246 -6.91 -11.92 24.78
CA ALA A 246 -8.25 -11.96 25.37
C ALA A 246 -9.21 -11.17 24.49
N ALA A 247 -10.34 -11.76 24.13
CA ALA A 247 -11.34 -11.14 23.27
C ALA A 247 -11.99 -9.91 23.97
N PRO A 248 -12.40 -8.86 23.24
CA PRO A 248 -13.01 -7.67 23.82
C PRO A 248 -14.10 -7.93 24.87
N ARG A 249 -14.98 -8.91 24.66
CA ARG A 249 -16.06 -9.29 25.60
C ARG A 249 -15.57 -9.93 26.89
N GLN A 250 -14.36 -10.49 26.88
CA GLN A 250 -13.71 -11.05 28.06
C GLN A 250 -13.04 -9.95 28.90
N VAL A 251 -12.58 -8.89 28.24
CA VAL A 251 -11.96 -7.72 28.89
C VAL A 251 -13.03 -6.79 29.47
N ARG A 252 -14.11 -6.55 28.73
CA ARG A 252 -15.19 -5.63 29.11
C ARG A 252 -16.58 -6.21 28.84
N ALA A 253 -17.44 -6.14 29.85
CA ALA A 253 -18.85 -6.50 29.69
C ALA A 253 -19.59 -5.51 28.77
N GLY A 254 -20.59 -6.01 28.04
CA GLY A 254 -21.42 -5.18 27.16
C GLY A 254 -20.91 -5.05 25.73
N VAL A 255 -19.76 -5.65 25.38
CA VAL A 255 -19.33 -5.78 23.98
C VAL A 255 -20.21 -6.82 23.26
N PRO A 256 -20.89 -6.46 22.16
CA PRO A 256 -21.72 -7.38 21.39
C PRO A 256 -20.89 -8.49 20.72
N ALA A 257 -21.51 -9.65 20.56
CA ALA A 257 -20.82 -10.81 20.01
C ALA A 257 -20.28 -10.58 18.59
N TYR A 258 -21.06 -9.91 17.73
CA TYR A 258 -20.65 -9.65 16.35
C TYR A 258 -19.40 -8.77 16.26
N LEU A 259 -19.26 -7.80 17.16
CA LEU A 259 -18.16 -6.84 17.13
C LEU A 259 -16.88 -7.45 17.69
N ASP A 260 -17.03 -8.29 18.72
CA ASP A 260 -15.95 -9.10 19.26
C ASP A 260 -15.44 -10.12 18.24
N ASP A 261 -16.34 -10.87 17.56
CA ASP A 261 -15.98 -11.81 16.50
C ASP A 261 -15.23 -11.07 15.36
N LEU A 262 -15.77 -9.97 14.84
CA LEU A 262 -15.13 -9.17 13.78
C LEU A 262 -13.75 -8.63 14.20
N THR A 263 -13.63 -8.14 15.42
CA THR A 263 -12.36 -7.61 15.94
C THR A 263 -11.30 -8.71 16.02
N MET A 264 -11.67 -9.90 16.50
CA MET A 264 -10.75 -11.02 16.61
C MET A 264 -10.39 -11.60 15.22
N ASP A 265 -11.34 -11.70 14.30
CA ASP A 265 -11.09 -12.15 12.92
C ASP A 265 -10.11 -11.22 12.18
N LEU A 266 -10.21 -9.89 12.38
CA LEU A 266 -9.25 -8.93 11.80
C LEU A 266 -7.84 -9.05 12.41
N LEU A 267 -7.73 -9.47 13.67
CA LEU A 267 -6.45 -9.62 14.38
C LEU A 267 -5.82 -11.01 14.20
N ASP A 268 -6.55 -11.98 13.65
CA ASP A 268 -6.05 -13.33 13.43
C ASP A 268 -5.20 -13.41 12.16
N ALA A 269 -3.89 -13.62 12.33
CA ALA A 269 -2.94 -13.72 11.22
C ALA A 269 -3.17 -14.93 10.30
N GLU A 270 -3.90 -15.95 10.75
CA GLU A 270 -4.25 -17.12 9.92
C GLU A 270 -5.48 -16.86 9.03
N ILE A 271 -6.26 -15.82 9.33
CA ILE A 271 -7.41 -15.40 8.55
C ILE A 271 -7.00 -14.27 7.60
N SER A 272 -7.20 -14.47 6.30
CA SER A 272 -7.04 -13.40 5.31
C SER A 272 -8.12 -12.34 5.53
N PRO A 273 -7.77 -11.08 5.79
CA PRO A 273 -8.77 -10.05 5.99
C PRO A 273 -9.48 -9.69 4.67
N PRO A 274 -10.70 -9.13 4.73
CA PRO A 274 -11.38 -8.60 3.56
C PRO A 274 -10.61 -7.40 2.97
N SER A 275 -10.95 -7.01 1.74
CA SER A 275 -10.48 -5.73 1.20
C SER A 275 -11.08 -4.55 1.98
N SER A 276 -10.42 -3.40 1.95
CA SER A 276 -10.80 -2.21 2.73
C SER A 276 -12.18 -1.67 2.36
N ASP A 277 -12.60 -1.79 1.10
CA ASP A 277 -13.93 -1.40 0.64
C ASP A 277 -15.04 -2.31 1.19
N VAL A 278 -14.78 -3.63 1.25
CA VAL A 278 -15.69 -4.60 1.85
C VAL A 278 -15.79 -4.37 3.36
N LEU A 279 -14.66 -4.15 4.03
CA LEU A 279 -14.65 -3.84 5.46
C LEU A 279 -15.40 -2.53 5.77
N ALA A 280 -15.19 -1.48 4.98
CA ALA A 280 -15.89 -0.21 5.13
C ALA A 280 -17.41 -0.38 4.98
N ALA A 281 -17.85 -1.16 3.99
CA ALA A 281 -19.27 -1.45 3.78
C ALA A 281 -19.89 -2.24 4.95
N GLU A 282 -19.18 -3.24 5.49
CA GLU A 282 -19.69 -4.04 6.62
C GLU A 282 -19.76 -3.22 7.90
N LEU A 283 -18.72 -2.44 8.22
CA LEU A 283 -18.74 -1.57 9.40
C LEU A 283 -19.80 -0.46 9.29
N ALA A 284 -20.00 0.12 8.10
CA ALA A 284 -21.06 1.10 7.87
C ALA A 284 -22.47 0.49 8.06
N ARG A 285 -22.66 -0.79 7.71
CA ARG A 285 -23.91 -1.52 7.97
C ARG A 285 -24.16 -1.70 9.47
N LEU A 286 -23.10 -1.93 10.26
CA LEU A 286 -23.17 -2.10 11.71
C LEU A 286 -23.36 -0.77 12.47
N ASP A 287 -23.00 0.36 11.85
CA ASP A 287 -23.13 1.71 12.43
C ASP A 287 -24.58 2.27 12.36
N VAL A 288 -25.52 1.55 11.73
CA VAL A 288 -26.93 1.99 11.64
C VAL A 288 -27.63 1.82 12.99
N PRO A 289 -28.27 2.87 13.56
CA PRO A 289 -28.98 2.79 14.83
C PRO A 289 -30.04 1.67 14.86
N ALA A 290 -30.08 0.92 15.96
CA ALA A 290 -30.95 -0.24 16.15
C ALA A 290 -32.46 0.03 15.98
N GLU A 291 -32.90 1.30 15.97
CA GLU A 291 -34.30 1.67 15.73
C GLU A 291 -34.77 1.38 14.29
N ASP A 292 -33.86 1.30 13.31
CA ASP A 292 -34.17 0.99 11.91
C ASP A 292 -33.92 -0.49 11.52
N GLN A 293 -33.40 -1.32 12.44
CA GLN A 293 -33.06 -2.73 12.17
C GLN A 293 -34.25 -3.71 12.27
N PHE A 294 -35.49 -3.22 12.21
CA PHE A 294 -36.70 -4.05 12.43
C PHE A 294 -36.99 -5.09 11.32
N LEU A 295 -36.19 -5.20 10.25
CA LEU A 295 -36.53 -6.09 9.13
C LEU A 295 -35.46 -7.07 8.62
N ASP A 296 -34.19 -7.04 9.05
CA ASP A 296 -33.21 -8.01 8.53
C ASP A 296 -32.35 -8.63 9.64
N ASN A 297 -32.74 -9.83 10.08
CA ASN A 297 -31.98 -10.67 11.01
C ASN A 297 -30.86 -11.44 10.28
N THR A 298 -30.00 -10.72 9.56
CA THR A 298 -28.81 -11.26 8.90
C THR A 298 -27.60 -10.90 9.76
N GLY A 299 -27.06 -11.88 10.48
CA GLY A 299 -25.85 -11.72 11.30
C GLY A 299 -24.64 -11.25 10.48
N PRO A 300 -23.55 -10.80 11.12
CA PRO A 300 -22.31 -10.41 10.45
C PRO A 300 -21.73 -11.56 9.61
N LEU A 301 -20.98 -11.21 8.56
CA LEU A 301 -20.18 -12.17 7.81
C LEU A 301 -19.20 -12.86 8.76
N ARG A 302 -19.26 -14.19 8.84
CA ARG A 302 -18.23 -15.02 9.49
C ARG A 302 -17.24 -15.45 8.41
N PHE A 303 -15.96 -15.14 8.59
CA PHE A 303 -14.94 -15.62 7.67
C PHE A 303 -14.67 -17.10 7.99
N THR A 304 -15.29 -18.00 7.23
CA THR A 304 -15.06 -19.44 7.39
C THR A 304 -13.74 -19.83 6.73
N ALA A 305 -12.90 -20.62 7.42
CA ALA A 305 -11.85 -21.40 6.78
C ALA A 305 -12.49 -22.31 5.72
N GLU A 306 -12.15 -22.10 4.44
CA GLU A 306 -12.72 -22.87 3.33
C GLU A 306 -12.42 -24.37 3.51
N THR A 307 -13.47 -25.15 3.70
CA THR A 307 -13.51 -26.55 3.27
C THR A 307 -14.41 -26.60 2.05
N GLY A 308 -13.83 -27.00 0.92
CA GLY A 308 -14.52 -27.01 -0.38
C GLY A 308 -15.67 -28.02 -0.42
N ASP A 309 -16.80 -27.61 -1.00
CA ASP A 309 -17.47 -28.28 -2.14
C ASP A 309 -18.79 -27.56 -2.49
N GLU A 310 -18.88 -27.14 -3.76
CA GLU A 310 -20.02 -26.82 -4.66
C GLU A 310 -21.25 -25.94 -4.26
N PRO A 311 -21.85 -25.23 -5.24
CA PRO A 311 -22.80 -24.14 -5.01
C PRO A 311 -24.27 -24.61 -5.03
N SER A 312 -25.15 -23.87 -4.35
CA SER A 312 -26.60 -23.97 -4.58
C SER A 312 -27.16 -22.73 -5.30
N PRO A 313 -28.00 -22.91 -6.33
CA PRO A 313 -28.72 -21.86 -7.05
C PRO A 313 -30.06 -21.53 -6.38
N LEU A 314 -30.76 -20.51 -6.89
CA LEU A 314 -32.03 -19.87 -6.44
C LEU A 314 -31.78 -18.60 -5.59
N ALA A 315 -32.34 -17.41 -5.89
CA ALA A 315 -33.37 -17.04 -6.83
C ALA A 315 -33.25 -15.56 -7.23
N ALA A 316 -33.58 -15.29 -8.49
CA ALA A 316 -33.86 -13.97 -9.02
C ALA A 316 -35.28 -13.51 -8.66
N ALA A 317 -35.43 -12.24 -8.28
CA ALA A 317 -36.61 -11.37 -8.48
C ALA A 317 -36.21 -9.97 -7.99
N GLY A 318 -35.87 -8.98 -8.83
CA GLY A 318 -36.80 -8.11 -9.57
C GLY A 318 -36.89 -6.74 -8.86
N GLY A 319 -36.67 -5.56 -9.44
CA GLY A 319 -36.24 -5.16 -10.77
C GLY A 319 -36.15 -3.61 -10.87
N ARG A 320 -35.37 -3.12 -11.86
CA ARG A 320 -35.57 -1.92 -12.72
C ARG A 320 -35.93 -0.57 -12.05
N LYS A 321 -35.30 0.59 -12.26
CA LYS A 321 -34.40 1.26 -13.26
C LYS A 321 -33.82 2.48 -12.49
N VAL A 322 -32.60 2.97 -12.71
CA VAL A 322 -32.17 3.87 -13.79
C VAL A 322 -30.63 3.90 -13.77
N ALA A 323 -29.99 3.50 -14.87
CA ALA A 323 -28.59 3.80 -15.13
C ALA A 323 -28.44 4.07 -16.63
N ILE A 324 -28.26 5.33 -17.00
CA ILE A 324 -27.71 5.77 -18.29
C ILE A 324 -26.62 6.78 -17.97
N GLY A 325 -25.42 6.54 -18.52
CA GLY A 325 -24.23 7.37 -18.42
C GLY A 325 -23.32 6.85 -17.30
N ILE A 326 -22.13 6.29 -17.54
CA ILE A 326 -21.11 6.65 -18.54
C ILE A 326 -20.38 5.36 -18.95
N ALA A 327 -20.79 4.75 -20.07
CA ALA A 327 -20.03 3.70 -20.77
C ALA A 327 -19.47 4.21 -22.12
N GLY A 328 -19.46 5.54 -22.31
CA GLY A 328 -19.10 6.19 -23.57
C GLY A 328 -17.70 6.82 -23.62
N LEU A 329 -16.93 6.80 -22.52
CA LEU A 329 -15.63 7.50 -22.47
C LEU A 329 -14.40 6.57 -22.52
N LEU A 330 -14.53 5.27 -22.26
CA LEU A 330 -13.40 4.32 -22.36
C LEU A 330 -13.25 3.67 -23.74
N ALA A 331 -14.28 3.70 -24.59
CA ALA A 331 -14.21 3.15 -25.95
C ALA A 331 -13.72 4.15 -27.02
N VAL A 332 -13.63 5.45 -26.69
CA VAL A 332 -13.09 6.47 -27.60
C VAL A 332 -11.59 6.70 -27.39
N ALA A 333 -11.05 6.37 -26.21
CA ALA A 333 -9.61 6.44 -25.95
C ALA A 333 -8.82 5.24 -26.55
N LEU A 334 -9.46 4.08 -26.75
CA LEU A 334 -8.77 2.86 -27.24
C LEU A 334 -8.72 2.77 -28.78
N VAL A 335 -9.56 3.51 -29.51
CA VAL A 335 -9.50 3.60 -30.98
C VAL A 335 -8.58 4.73 -31.46
N GLY A 336 -8.29 5.72 -30.59
CA GLY A 336 -7.35 6.82 -30.89
C GLY A 336 -5.87 6.43 -30.84
N LEU A 337 -5.50 5.37 -30.12
CA LEU A 337 -4.10 4.94 -29.99
C LEU A 337 -3.63 3.96 -31.08
N LEU A 338 -4.54 3.44 -31.92
CA LEU A 338 -4.20 2.64 -33.11
C LEU A 338 -4.24 3.42 -34.43
N ILE A 339 -4.54 4.73 -34.40
CA ILE A 339 -4.47 5.63 -35.59
C ILE A 339 -3.42 6.75 -35.38
N GLY A 340 -2.55 6.62 -34.37
CA GLY A 340 -1.43 7.52 -34.11
C GLY A 340 -0.11 7.13 -34.78
N ILE A 341 -0.13 6.21 -35.76
CA ILE A 341 0.98 6.03 -36.71
C ILE A 341 0.44 6.44 -38.07
N SER A 342 0.45 7.74 -38.33
CA SER A 342 0.51 8.22 -39.70
C SER A 342 1.19 9.58 -39.74
N VAL A 343 2.40 9.58 -40.30
CA VAL A 343 2.89 10.48 -41.36
C VAL A 343 4.39 10.69 -41.19
N LEU A 344 5.18 10.00 -42.03
CA LEU A 344 6.24 10.60 -42.84
C LEU A 344 6.55 9.67 -44.05
N GLY A 345 6.12 10.11 -45.25
CA GLY A 345 6.62 9.79 -46.61
C GLY A 345 6.53 8.34 -47.13
N ASP A 346 6.13 8.03 -48.36
CA ASP A 346 5.82 8.81 -49.55
C ASP A 346 5.17 7.87 -50.61
N GLY A 347 4.32 8.41 -51.49
CA GLY A 347 4.15 7.87 -52.86
C GLY A 347 2.96 6.93 -53.22
N LYS A 348 1.87 7.55 -53.68
CA LYS A 348 1.05 7.23 -54.89
C LYS A 348 -0.17 6.27 -54.87
N ASP A 349 -1.26 6.90 -55.35
CA ASP A 349 -2.35 6.43 -56.22
C ASP A 349 -3.66 5.85 -55.61
N ASP A 350 -4.69 6.70 -55.67
CA ASP A 350 -6.15 6.48 -55.55
C ASP A 350 -6.74 5.96 -56.90
N PRO A 351 -8.06 5.68 -57.10
CA PRO A 351 -9.18 5.37 -56.20
C PRO A 351 -10.04 4.16 -56.66
N ARG A 352 -11.05 3.74 -55.85
CA ARG A 352 -12.43 3.34 -56.30
C ARG A 352 -13.40 2.93 -55.17
N THR A 353 -14.38 3.82 -54.91
CA THR A 353 -15.85 3.63 -54.76
C THR A 353 -16.48 2.46 -53.93
N ASN A 354 -17.11 2.79 -52.78
CA ASN A 354 -18.45 2.46 -52.19
C ASN A 354 -19.28 1.20 -52.61
N PRO A 355 -20.33 0.74 -51.85
CA PRO A 355 -20.59 0.73 -50.38
C PRO A 355 -21.41 -0.51 -49.83
N VAL A 356 -21.67 -0.55 -48.49
CA VAL A 356 -22.71 -1.27 -47.67
C VAL A 356 -23.04 -2.76 -47.86
N ALA A 357 -22.93 -3.56 -46.77
CA ALA A 357 -23.85 -4.66 -46.43
C ALA A 357 -23.88 -4.97 -44.92
N ALA A 358 -25.08 -5.15 -44.37
CA ALA A 358 -25.37 -5.59 -43.00
C ALA A 358 -25.10 -7.10 -42.79
N PRO A 359 -24.86 -7.60 -41.56
CA PRO A 359 -24.80 -9.03 -41.34
C PRO A 359 -26.18 -9.61 -40.98
N THR A 360 -26.57 -10.64 -41.71
CA THR A 360 -27.69 -11.54 -41.39
C THR A 360 -27.26 -12.63 -40.41
N SER A 361 -28.20 -12.99 -39.55
CA SER A 361 -28.18 -14.08 -38.55
C SER A 361 -28.04 -15.48 -39.17
N SER A 362 -27.40 -16.42 -38.46
CA SER A 362 -27.97 -17.72 -38.03
C SER A 362 -26.94 -18.60 -37.28
N ALA A 363 -27.32 -19.10 -36.11
CA ALA A 363 -26.60 -20.08 -35.25
C ALA A 363 -26.84 -21.55 -35.73
N PRO A 364 -26.30 -22.62 -35.09
CA PRO A 364 -26.85 -23.09 -33.81
C PRO A 364 -25.84 -23.74 -32.81
N ALA A 365 -26.37 -24.03 -31.62
CA ALA A 365 -25.74 -24.48 -30.39
C ALA A 365 -25.35 -25.98 -30.33
N GLY A 366 -24.48 -26.32 -29.37
CA GLY A 366 -24.49 -27.61 -28.68
C GLY A 366 -23.12 -28.26 -28.53
N GLY A 367 -22.57 -28.24 -27.30
CA GLY A 367 -21.42 -29.06 -26.92
C GLY A 367 -20.84 -28.60 -25.58
N ASP A 368 -21.09 -29.38 -24.54
CA ASP A 368 -20.53 -29.22 -23.20
C ASP A 368 -19.00 -29.10 -23.25
N GLY A 369 -18.51 -27.86 -23.21
CA GLY A 369 -17.11 -27.57 -22.97
C GLY A 369 -16.95 -27.20 -21.52
N ALA A 370 -16.17 -27.98 -20.77
CA ALA A 370 -15.63 -27.54 -19.49
C ALA A 370 -15.15 -26.08 -19.62
N PRO A 371 -15.41 -25.21 -18.61
CA PRO A 371 -15.03 -23.81 -18.71
C PRO A 371 -13.57 -23.73 -19.14
N ALA A 372 -13.32 -23.00 -20.23
CA ALA A 372 -11.97 -22.79 -20.73
C ALA A 372 -11.13 -22.27 -19.54
N PRO A 373 -9.94 -22.86 -19.28
CA PRO A 373 -9.15 -22.50 -18.12
C PRO A 373 -8.98 -20.98 -18.07
N THR A 374 -9.50 -20.37 -17.02
CA THR A 374 -9.42 -18.92 -16.79
C THR A 374 -7.94 -18.58 -16.66
N VAL A 375 -7.36 -17.93 -17.67
CA VAL A 375 -5.97 -17.47 -17.61
C VAL A 375 -5.92 -16.36 -16.57
N GLY A 376 -5.17 -16.59 -15.50
CA GLY A 376 -5.02 -15.67 -14.39
C GLY A 376 -3.61 -15.73 -13.78
N PRO A 377 -3.33 -14.86 -12.79
CA PRO A 377 -2.03 -14.82 -12.14
C PRO A 377 -1.77 -16.13 -11.40
N LEU A 378 -0.64 -16.77 -11.67
CA LEU A 378 -0.16 -17.94 -10.96
C LEU A 378 0.69 -17.51 -9.76
N ARG A 379 0.46 -18.15 -8.61
CA ARG A 379 1.26 -17.94 -7.40
C ARG A 379 2.64 -18.55 -7.58
N ILE A 380 3.68 -17.78 -7.28
CA ILE A 380 5.04 -18.29 -7.11
C ILE A 380 5.17 -18.79 -5.68
N GLN A 381 5.46 -20.09 -5.52
CA GLN A 381 5.54 -20.75 -4.22
C GLN A 381 6.91 -20.51 -3.56
N ASP A 382 7.97 -20.53 -4.35
CA ASP A 382 9.34 -20.29 -3.88
C ASP A 382 10.16 -19.64 -4.99
N ILE A 383 11.17 -18.86 -4.58
CA ILE A 383 12.04 -18.13 -5.48
C ILE A 383 13.43 -17.98 -4.86
N ARG A 384 14.48 -18.15 -5.67
CA ARG A 384 15.86 -17.97 -5.21
C ARG A 384 16.78 -17.51 -6.34
N ILE A 385 17.89 -16.89 -5.96
CA ILE A 385 18.95 -16.55 -6.91
C ILE A 385 19.83 -17.77 -7.18
N VAL A 386 20.15 -17.97 -8.44
CA VAL A 386 21.02 -19.02 -8.96
C VAL A 386 22.33 -18.39 -9.41
N ASP A 387 23.42 -18.85 -8.80
CA ASP A 387 24.78 -18.47 -9.16
C ASP A 387 25.70 -19.71 -9.10
N PRO A 388 25.98 -20.33 -10.25
CA PRO A 388 26.81 -21.53 -10.31
C PRO A 388 28.30 -21.24 -10.13
N ASP A 389 28.73 -19.99 -10.32
CA ASP A 389 30.15 -19.66 -10.48
C ASP A 389 30.75 -19.02 -9.22
N SER A 390 29.92 -18.54 -8.29
CA SER A 390 30.42 -17.94 -7.05
C SER A 390 30.75 -18.91 -5.92
N LYS A 391 31.80 -18.54 -5.19
CA LYS A 391 32.18 -19.13 -3.90
C LYS A 391 31.62 -18.36 -2.70
N LYS A 392 31.22 -17.10 -2.89
CA LYS A 392 30.59 -16.22 -1.89
C LYS A 392 29.14 -16.01 -2.30
N ARG A 393 28.19 -16.24 -1.41
CA ARG A 393 26.75 -16.26 -1.74
C ARG A 393 25.99 -15.07 -1.15
N ASP A 394 26.71 -13.99 -0.84
CA ASP A 394 26.18 -12.81 -0.16
C ASP A 394 25.26 -12.00 -1.09
N GLU A 395 25.48 -12.06 -2.41
CA GLU A 395 24.65 -11.40 -3.44
C GLU A 395 23.38 -12.20 -3.81
N LEU A 396 23.03 -13.25 -3.06
CA LEU A 396 21.87 -14.12 -3.33
C LEU A 396 20.65 -13.81 -2.46
N ASP A 397 20.80 -12.92 -1.48
CA ASP A 397 19.71 -12.47 -0.64
C ASP A 397 18.76 -11.54 -1.42
N GLY A 398 17.49 -11.47 -1.02
CA GLY A 398 16.51 -10.59 -1.65
C GLY A 398 15.70 -11.19 -2.80
N ALA A 399 15.86 -12.48 -3.12
CA ALA A 399 15.03 -13.15 -4.13
C ALA A 399 13.51 -13.01 -3.87
N LYS A 400 13.10 -13.00 -2.59
CA LYS A 400 11.70 -12.87 -2.19
C LYS A 400 11.09 -11.50 -2.55
N LYS A 401 11.93 -10.47 -2.69
CA LYS A 401 11.48 -9.13 -3.09
C LYS A 401 10.97 -9.10 -4.53
N ILE A 402 11.46 -10.01 -5.38
CA ILE A 402 11.07 -10.12 -6.79
C ILE A 402 9.57 -10.50 -6.99
N ILE A 403 8.87 -10.93 -5.94
CA ILE A 403 7.47 -11.37 -6.02
C ILE A 403 6.58 -10.65 -5.00
N ASP A 404 7.09 -9.59 -4.38
CA ASP A 404 6.35 -8.82 -3.36
C ASP A 404 5.48 -7.72 -3.99
N LYS A 405 5.51 -7.57 -5.32
CA LYS A 405 4.78 -6.58 -6.13
C LYS A 405 5.29 -5.14 -5.95
N ASN A 406 6.48 -4.96 -5.37
CA ASN A 406 7.19 -3.70 -5.31
C ASN A 406 8.21 -3.61 -6.46
N GLU A 407 7.82 -2.97 -7.56
CA GLU A 407 8.70 -2.79 -8.74
C GLU A 407 9.93 -1.89 -8.48
N ASP A 408 10.03 -1.27 -7.30
CA ASP A 408 11.18 -0.47 -6.88
C ASP A 408 12.18 -1.29 -6.03
N GLU A 409 11.73 -2.38 -5.42
CA GLU A 409 12.52 -3.28 -4.58
C GLU A 409 12.72 -4.66 -5.20
N GLY A 410 13.76 -4.79 -6.03
CA GLY A 410 14.18 -6.08 -6.58
C GLY A 410 15.36 -6.72 -5.87
N TRP A 411 15.67 -7.94 -6.31
CA TRP A 411 17.03 -8.45 -6.20
C TRP A 411 17.94 -7.68 -7.17
N ARG A 412 19.18 -7.40 -6.76
CA ARG A 412 20.18 -6.75 -7.60
C ARG A 412 21.50 -7.50 -7.56
N THR A 413 22.16 -7.61 -8.70
CA THR A 413 23.53 -8.12 -8.76
C THR A 413 24.48 -7.17 -8.02
N ASP A 414 25.68 -7.64 -7.70
CA ASP A 414 26.79 -6.72 -7.41
C ASP A 414 27.13 -5.87 -8.65
N ARG A 415 27.96 -4.85 -8.45
CA ARG A 415 28.49 -4.01 -9.53
C ARG A 415 29.74 -4.65 -10.12
N TYR A 416 29.75 -4.83 -11.43
CA TYR A 416 30.83 -5.48 -12.19
C TYR A 416 31.55 -4.49 -13.11
N PRO A 417 32.83 -4.75 -13.46
CA PRO A 417 33.61 -3.87 -14.33
C PRO A 417 33.27 -3.99 -15.82
N ASN A 418 32.57 -5.05 -16.24
CA ASN A 418 32.09 -5.24 -17.61
C ASN A 418 30.70 -5.90 -17.62
N ASP A 419 30.08 -5.88 -18.80
CA ASP A 419 28.74 -6.42 -19.09
C ASP A 419 28.63 -7.95 -18.93
N LYS A 420 29.76 -8.66 -18.82
CA LYS A 420 29.84 -10.11 -18.63
C LYS A 420 30.24 -10.48 -17.21
N PHE A 421 29.68 -9.80 -16.23
CA PHE A 421 29.94 -10.06 -14.80
C PHE A 421 31.45 -10.05 -14.46
N GLY A 422 32.20 -9.14 -15.09
CA GLY A 422 33.65 -9.03 -14.91
C GLY A 422 34.46 -10.22 -15.43
N ASP A 423 33.91 -11.01 -16.36
CA ASP A 423 34.45 -12.30 -16.82
C ASP A 423 34.62 -13.35 -15.69
N LEU A 424 33.97 -13.13 -14.56
CA LEU A 424 34.02 -14.02 -13.38
C LEU A 424 32.93 -15.09 -13.42
N LYS A 425 31.80 -14.77 -14.06
CA LYS A 425 30.60 -15.62 -14.10
C LYS A 425 30.10 -15.75 -15.53
N ARG A 426 29.45 -16.87 -15.81
CA ARG A 426 28.76 -17.10 -17.10
C ARG A 426 27.38 -16.43 -17.16
N GLY A 427 26.85 -16.03 -16.01
CA GLY A 427 25.55 -15.43 -15.84
C GLY A 427 25.04 -15.62 -14.41
N MET A 428 23.88 -15.03 -14.12
CA MET A 428 23.14 -15.21 -12.88
C MET A 428 21.66 -15.27 -13.21
N GLY A 429 20.84 -15.86 -12.34
CA GLY A 429 19.41 -15.95 -12.63
C GLY A 429 18.52 -16.11 -11.42
N VAL A 430 17.23 -16.06 -11.69
CA VAL A 430 16.16 -16.20 -10.71
C VAL A 430 15.44 -17.50 -11.00
N TRP A 431 15.57 -18.47 -10.10
CA TRP A 431 14.83 -19.73 -10.16
C TRP A 431 13.50 -19.58 -9.44
N ILE A 432 12.46 -20.09 -10.08
CA ILE A 432 11.05 -19.91 -9.72
C ILE A 432 10.42 -21.30 -9.59
N ASP A 433 9.79 -21.58 -8.45
CA ASP A 433 8.93 -22.75 -8.23
C ASP A 433 7.47 -22.29 -8.14
N LEU A 434 6.61 -22.81 -9.02
CA LEU A 434 5.17 -22.58 -8.98
C LEU A 434 4.45 -23.50 -7.96
N GLY A 435 5.18 -24.40 -7.28
CA GLY A 435 4.65 -25.33 -6.27
C GLY A 435 4.02 -26.58 -6.88
N ALA A 436 3.32 -26.44 -8.00
CA ALA A 436 2.75 -27.54 -8.78
C ALA A 436 2.97 -27.33 -10.29
N PRO A 437 2.78 -28.37 -11.14
CA PRO A 437 2.75 -28.19 -12.59
C PRO A 437 1.52 -27.39 -13.04
N HIS A 438 1.73 -26.29 -13.77
CA HIS A 438 0.70 -25.41 -14.31
C HIS A 438 0.80 -25.25 -15.82
N THR A 439 -0.31 -24.95 -16.49
CA THR A 439 -0.28 -24.49 -17.88
C THR A 439 0.06 -23.00 -17.89
N VAL A 440 1.32 -22.67 -18.17
CA VAL A 440 1.80 -21.28 -18.18
C VAL A 440 1.56 -20.65 -19.55
N LYS A 441 1.09 -19.41 -19.57
CA LYS A 441 0.84 -18.61 -20.79
C LYS A 441 1.89 -17.54 -20.99
N SER A 442 2.25 -16.83 -19.94
CA SER A 442 3.29 -15.81 -20.00
C SER A 442 4.03 -15.66 -18.68
N LEU A 443 5.28 -15.23 -18.78
CA LEU A 443 6.09 -14.77 -17.67
C LEU A 443 6.63 -13.38 -18.01
N GLN A 444 6.44 -12.42 -17.13
CA GLN A 444 6.90 -11.05 -17.31
C GLN A 444 7.93 -10.74 -16.22
N VAL A 445 9.03 -10.10 -16.61
CA VAL A 445 10.12 -9.68 -15.73
C VAL A 445 10.33 -8.19 -15.84
N THR A 446 10.24 -7.46 -14.74
CA THR A 446 10.57 -6.03 -14.65
C THR A 446 12.01 -5.88 -14.18
N LEU A 447 12.78 -5.03 -14.87
CA LEU A 447 14.20 -4.81 -14.68
C LEU A 447 14.46 -3.38 -14.23
N SER A 448 15.53 -3.16 -13.45
CA SER A 448 15.90 -1.81 -12.99
C SER A 448 16.54 -0.93 -14.07
N GLY A 449 16.77 -1.45 -15.28
CA GLY A 449 17.45 -0.74 -16.35
C GLY A 449 17.35 -1.47 -17.70
N THR A 450 17.68 -0.75 -18.77
CA THR A 450 17.64 -1.24 -20.16
C THR A 450 19.04 -1.65 -20.63
N GLY A 451 19.13 -2.62 -21.53
CA GLY A 451 20.37 -3.08 -22.17
C GLY A 451 20.86 -4.44 -21.68
N ALA A 452 20.04 -5.17 -20.93
CA ALA A 452 20.36 -6.53 -20.48
C ALA A 452 20.06 -7.58 -21.57
N SER A 453 20.83 -8.67 -21.58
CA SER A 453 20.48 -9.91 -22.31
C SER A 453 20.09 -10.99 -21.31
N ALA A 454 19.00 -11.70 -21.61
CA ALA A 454 18.50 -12.77 -20.77
C ALA A 454 17.68 -13.81 -21.55
N GLU A 455 17.59 -15.02 -21.01
CA GLU A 455 16.80 -16.12 -21.55
C GLU A 455 15.92 -16.75 -20.45
N LEU A 456 14.81 -17.38 -20.86
CA LEU A 456 13.96 -18.14 -19.96
C LEU A 456 14.14 -19.64 -20.22
N LEU A 457 14.49 -20.37 -19.17
CA LEU A 457 14.74 -21.81 -19.19
C LEU A 457 13.75 -22.56 -18.30
N THR A 458 13.55 -23.84 -18.56
CA THR A 458 12.72 -24.71 -17.70
C THR A 458 13.35 -26.09 -17.50
N GLY A 459 12.98 -26.74 -16.40
CA GLY A 459 13.36 -28.10 -16.07
C GLY A 459 12.34 -28.81 -15.18
N THR A 460 12.63 -30.07 -14.86
CA THR A 460 11.69 -30.96 -14.14
C THR A 460 12.14 -31.29 -12.72
N GLN A 461 13.36 -30.89 -12.33
CA GLN A 461 13.96 -31.20 -11.05
C GLN A 461 14.41 -29.93 -10.32
N ASN A 462 14.31 -29.96 -9.00
CA ASN A 462 14.90 -28.98 -8.10
C ASN A 462 16.25 -29.51 -7.58
N TRP A 463 17.20 -28.61 -7.39
CA TRP A 463 18.53 -28.90 -6.86
C TRP A 463 18.80 -28.08 -5.60
N PRO A 464 19.61 -28.54 -4.64
CA PRO A 464 19.89 -27.78 -3.43
C PRO A 464 20.48 -26.39 -3.72
N SER A 465 20.13 -25.38 -2.93
CA SER A 465 20.69 -24.01 -3.04
C SER A 465 22.15 -23.99 -2.57
N THR A 466 23.04 -24.44 -3.44
CA THR A 466 24.50 -24.54 -3.25
C THR A 466 25.18 -24.33 -4.60
N SER A 467 26.43 -23.89 -4.65
CA SER A 467 27.11 -23.66 -5.94
C SER A 467 27.18 -24.94 -6.80
N SER A 468 27.27 -26.13 -6.19
CA SER A 468 27.21 -27.40 -6.93
C SER A 468 25.80 -27.72 -7.44
N GLY A 469 24.76 -27.43 -6.65
CA GLY A 469 23.37 -27.59 -7.05
C GLY A 469 22.98 -26.61 -8.16
N ASP A 470 23.44 -25.37 -8.09
CA ASP A 470 23.20 -24.34 -9.12
C ASP A 470 23.88 -24.70 -10.45
N LYS A 471 25.08 -25.34 -10.42
CA LYS A 471 25.71 -25.93 -11.61
C LYS A 471 24.87 -27.06 -12.21
N GLN A 472 24.41 -27.98 -11.37
CA GLN A 472 23.57 -29.09 -11.82
C GLN A 472 22.24 -28.58 -12.39
N LEU A 473 21.66 -27.54 -11.79
CA LEU A 473 20.45 -26.89 -12.28
C LEU A 473 20.67 -26.35 -13.70
N LEU A 474 21.70 -25.52 -13.92
CA LEU A 474 21.98 -24.93 -15.23
C LEU A 474 22.35 -25.96 -16.29
N GLU A 475 23.05 -27.04 -15.93
CA GLU A 475 23.37 -28.14 -16.85
C GLU A 475 22.14 -28.93 -17.30
N ASN A 476 21.08 -28.98 -16.49
CA ASN A 476 19.87 -29.74 -16.78
C ASN A 476 18.73 -28.90 -17.37
N TYR A 477 18.69 -27.59 -17.13
CA TYR A 477 17.66 -26.69 -17.65
C TYR A 477 18.01 -26.26 -19.08
N LYS A 478 17.85 -27.18 -20.04
CA LYS A 478 18.23 -26.96 -21.45
C LYS A 478 17.10 -26.48 -22.35
N THR A 479 15.86 -26.54 -21.87
CA THR A 479 14.69 -26.16 -22.66
C THR A 479 14.45 -24.66 -22.52
N ARG A 480 14.60 -23.94 -23.64
CA ARG A 480 14.31 -22.50 -23.73
C ARG A 480 12.82 -22.26 -23.99
N ILE A 481 12.28 -21.24 -23.34
CA ILE A 481 10.93 -20.74 -23.53
C ILE A 481 11.00 -19.43 -24.32
N GLY A 482 10.49 -19.44 -25.55
CA GLY A 482 10.54 -18.27 -26.43
C GLY A 482 11.95 -17.96 -26.97
N GLN A 483 12.09 -16.76 -27.53
CA GLN A 483 13.38 -16.24 -27.99
C GLN A 483 14.12 -15.54 -26.84
N PRO A 484 15.46 -15.65 -26.76
CA PRO A 484 16.23 -14.86 -25.82
C PRO A 484 16.14 -13.37 -26.16
N TYR A 485 16.20 -12.54 -25.13
CA TYR A 485 16.37 -11.10 -25.28
C TYR A 485 17.86 -10.80 -25.37
N GLU A 486 18.24 -9.97 -26.36
CA GLU A 486 19.60 -9.48 -26.56
C GLU A 486 19.59 -7.96 -26.53
N ASP A 487 20.39 -7.35 -25.65
CA ASP A 487 20.51 -5.89 -25.52
C ASP A 487 19.15 -5.18 -25.45
N HIS A 488 18.25 -5.68 -24.59
CA HIS A 488 16.85 -5.25 -24.59
C HIS A 488 16.69 -3.77 -24.19
N ASP A 489 16.02 -2.99 -25.03
CA ASP A 489 15.82 -1.54 -24.86
C ASP A 489 14.66 -1.16 -23.92
N GLY A 490 13.95 -2.16 -23.35
CA GLY A 490 12.88 -1.97 -22.40
C GLY A 490 13.23 -2.40 -20.97
N ALA A 491 12.49 -1.85 -20.00
CA ALA A 491 12.58 -2.26 -18.60
C ALA A 491 11.77 -3.54 -18.30
N THR A 492 11.11 -4.12 -19.30
CA THR A 492 10.21 -5.26 -19.11
C THR A 492 10.39 -6.31 -20.19
N MET A 493 10.77 -7.52 -19.78
CA MET A 493 10.87 -8.69 -20.66
C MET A 493 9.63 -9.58 -20.52
N ALA A 494 8.92 -9.82 -21.62
CA ALA A 494 7.76 -10.70 -21.65
C ALA A 494 8.07 -11.98 -22.43
N PHE A 495 7.95 -13.14 -21.77
CA PHE A 495 8.11 -14.46 -22.36
C PHE A 495 6.73 -15.11 -22.54
N ALA A 496 6.27 -15.24 -23.78
CA ALA A 496 4.98 -15.87 -24.12
C ALA A 496 5.14 -17.18 -24.92
N GLY A 497 6.35 -17.73 -24.98
CA GLY A 497 6.69 -18.89 -25.82
C GLY A 497 6.40 -20.26 -25.21
N PHE A 498 5.45 -20.36 -24.27
CA PHE A 498 5.10 -21.61 -23.59
C PHE A 498 4.29 -22.54 -24.49
N ASN A 499 4.53 -23.85 -24.41
CA ASN A 499 3.74 -24.84 -25.12
C ASN A 499 2.38 -25.01 -24.40
N PRO A 500 1.24 -24.77 -25.07
CA PRO A 500 -0.08 -24.87 -24.46
C PRO A 500 -0.44 -26.28 -23.94
N ASP A 501 0.22 -27.32 -24.46
CA ASP A 501 -0.04 -28.72 -24.08
C ASP A 501 0.96 -29.24 -23.03
N ALA A 502 1.89 -28.40 -22.57
CA ALA A 502 2.87 -28.74 -21.55
C ALA A 502 2.54 -28.09 -20.21
N GLN A 503 2.94 -28.75 -19.11
CA GLN A 503 2.87 -28.18 -17.78
C GLN A 503 4.27 -27.84 -17.28
N TYR A 504 4.37 -26.72 -16.58
CA TYR A 504 5.60 -26.15 -16.06
C TYR A 504 5.48 -25.95 -14.57
N ARG A 505 6.56 -26.28 -13.85
CA ARG A 505 6.67 -26.02 -12.40
C ARG A 505 7.88 -25.17 -12.10
N TYR A 506 9.02 -25.53 -12.67
CA TYR A 506 10.28 -24.85 -12.43
C TYR A 506 10.72 -24.04 -13.64
N LEU A 507 10.97 -22.76 -13.41
CA LEU A 507 11.43 -21.80 -14.40
C LEU A 507 12.73 -21.15 -13.92
N LEU A 508 13.57 -20.73 -14.86
CA LEU A 508 14.80 -20.00 -14.58
C LEU A 508 14.91 -18.83 -15.54
N PHE A 509 14.74 -17.61 -15.02
CA PHE A 509 15.12 -16.40 -15.73
C PHE A 509 16.63 -16.21 -15.62
N TRP A 510 17.36 -16.30 -16.72
CA TRP A 510 18.83 -16.36 -16.74
C TRP A 510 19.41 -15.15 -17.48
N VAL A 511 20.14 -14.30 -16.76
CA VAL A 511 20.80 -13.10 -17.28
C VAL A 511 22.20 -13.45 -17.76
N THR A 512 22.49 -13.12 -19.02
CA THR A 512 23.77 -13.40 -19.68
C THR A 512 24.60 -12.15 -19.93
N LYS A 513 23.98 -10.97 -19.90
CA LYS A 513 24.64 -9.67 -20.08
C LYS A 513 23.99 -8.61 -19.20
N LEU A 514 24.81 -7.84 -18.49
CA LEU A 514 24.40 -6.72 -17.63
C LEU A 514 24.38 -5.40 -18.42
N PRO A 515 23.42 -4.50 -18.12
CA PRO A 515 23.45 -3.14 -18.64
C PRO A 515 24.48 -2.29 -17.90
N ALA A 516 24.84 -1.16 -18.49
CA ALA A 516 25.66 -0.15 -17.83
C ALA A 516 24.88 0.51 -16.68
N ASP A 517 25.57 0.80 -15.60
CA ASP A 517 25.03 1.44 -14.40
C ASP A 517 25.46 2.92 -14.36
N ASP A 518 24.56 3.81 -13.96
CA ASP A 518 24.74 5.27 -14.03
C ASP A 518 25.89 5.77 -13.14
N ASP A 519 26.16 5.10 -12.01
CA ASP A 519 27.32 5.40 -11.16
C ASP A 519 28.63 4.72 -11.64
N GLY A 520 28.63 4.16 -12.85
CA GLY A 520 29.77 3.54 -13.52
C GLY A 520 29.92 2.03 -13.28
N GLY A 521 30.30 1.26 -14.30
CA GLY A 521 30.31 -0.21 -14.24
C GLY A 521 29.00 -0.80 -14.74
N TYR A 522 28.71 -2.04 -14.37
CA TYR A 522 27.59 -2.83 -14.90
C TYR A 522 26.84 -3.55 -13.79
N ARG A 523 25.52 -3.44 -13.77
CA ARG A 523 24.66 -3.99 -12.72
C ARG A 523 23.25 -4.16 -13.25
N LEU A 524 22.51 -5.15 -12.75
CA LEU A 524 21.10 -5.33 -13.07
C LEU A 524 20.29 -5.61 -11.81
N GLY A 525 19.13 -4.98 -11.70
CA GLY A 525 18.06 -5.38 -10.81
C GLY A 525 16.97 -6.15 -11.53
N VAL A 526 16.51 -7.22 -10.90
CA VAL A 526 15.24 -7.88 -11.24
C VAL A 526 14.24 -7.44 -10.18
N GLN A 527 13.35 -6.55 -10.58
CA GLN A 527 12.42 -5.86 -9.70
C GLN A 527 11.20 -6.72 -9.39
N GLU A 528 10.59 -7.29 -10.41
CA GLU A 528 9.36 -8.08 -10.26
C GLU A 528 9.34 -9.21 -11.28
N ILE A 529 8.78 -10.38 -10.90
CA ILE A 529 8.43 -11.46 -11.82
C ILE A 529 6.99 -11.89 -11.59
N THR A 530 6.17 -11.77 -12.63
CA THR A 530 4.80 -12.28 -12.63
C THR A 530 4.63 -13.42 -13.63
N VAL A 531 3.80 -14.39 -13.27
CA VAL A 531 3.48 -15.55 -14.12
C VAL A 531 1.97 -15.62 -14.32
N GLN A 532 1.52 -15.82 -15.55
CA GLN A 532 0.11 -15.96 -15.92
C GLN A 532 -0.12 -17.33 -16.53
N GLY A 533 -1.22 -17.97 -16.19
CA GLY A 533 -1.55 -19.31 -16.64
C GLY A 533 -2.82 -19.85 -16.01
N SER A 534 -2.96 -21.18 -16.00
CA SER A 534 -4.10 -21.90 -15.45
C SER A 534 -3.70 -23.21 -14.79
#